data_AF-A0A4R1I993-F1
#
_entry.id   AF-A0A4R1I993-F1
#
_cell.length_a   1.000
_cell.length_b   1.000
_cell.length_c   1.000
_cell.angle_alpha   90.00
_cell.angle_beta   90.00
_cell.angle_gamma   90.00
#
_symmetry.space_group_name_H-M   'P 1'
#
loop_
_entity.id
_entity.type
_entity.pdbx_description
1 polymer ?
#
loop_
_entity_poly.entity_id
_entity_poly.type
_entity_poly.pdbx_seq_one_letter_code
_entity_poly.pdbx_strand_id
1 'polypeptide(L)'
;MASELALCCLSHTPLLRRADPGAAVAERVEEALRGAREFAREVDPDLVVVFGPDHYQGFRYELMPPFCVGTAATAIGDYGTSSGALDVPQDLADDLIAHLLASDLDVAMSETMVVDHGVAQPLDVLFGSSAAKPVVPVFVNSVAEPLGPLRRIRRLGEAVGEWAGRLDRTVLLVGSGGLSHDVPIPRLREATPEAAAYLVDRRRTPAEQQAREETVFEAGQAFARGDSPLRPLNPDLDRDILRRFEAGDVDGFDALDVGWLGEQGGSSIHEVRAWIAAHAALRTAGPYRTESSFYQPVPEWIIGFAVTTARPVDRGQT
;
A
#
# COMPACT_ATOMS: atom_id res chain seq x y z
N MET A 1 0.03 -7.27 -28.47
CA MET A 1 0.08 -5.80 -28.57
C MET A 1 0.75 -5.28 -27.30
N ALA A 2 0.95 -3.98 -27.12
CA ALA A 2 1.52 -3.45 -25.86
C ALA A 2 0.41 -3.40 -24.80
N SER A 3 0.72 -3.72 -23.54
CA SER A 3 -0.26 -3.61 -22.44
C SER A 3 -0.67 -2.16 -22.20
N GLU A 4 -1.90 -1.97 -21.75
CA GLU A 4 -2.37 -0.69 -21.19
C GLU A 4 -2.10 -0.68 -19.70
N LEU A 5 -1.36 0.31 -19.21
CA LEU A 5 -1.12 0.49 -17.77
C LEU A 5 -1.95 1.66 -17.24
N ALA A 6 -2.52 1.48 -16.07
CA ALA A 6 -3.16 2.54 -15.30
C ALA A 6 -2.73 2.43 -13.84
N LEU A 7 -2.89 3.50 -13.07
CA LEU A 7 -2.51 3.53 -11.66
C LEU A 7 -3.63 4.10 -10.79
N CYS A 8 -3.83 3.48 -9.63
CA CYS A 8 -4.64 4.00 -8.55
C CYS A 8 -3.92 3.76 -7.22
N CYS A 9 -3.39 4.81 -6.59
CA CYS A 9 -2.88 4.72 -5.22
C CYS A 9 -3.90 5.27 -4.23
N LEU A 10 -4.00 4.65 -3.07
CA LEU A 10 -4.92 5.08 -2.02
C LEU A 10 -4.41 4.67 -0.64
N SER A 11 -4.66 5.55 0.33
CA SER A 11 -4.46 5.25 1.74
C SER A 11 -5.29 4.04 2.16
N HIS A 12 -4.71 3.16 2.98
CA HIS A 12 -5.46 2.20 3.77
C HIS A 12 -5.34 2.60 5.23
N THR A 13 -6.48 2.71 5.91
CA THR A 13 -6.49 2.91 7.36
C THR A 13 -7.45 1.93 7.99
N PRO A 14 -7.06 1.25 9.07
CA PRO A 14 -7.97 0.36 9.80
C PRO A 14 -9.22 1.08 10.33
N LEU A 15 -9.22 2.42 10.36
CA LEU A 15 -10.25 3.25 10.94
C LEU A 15 -11.27 3.77 9.91
N LEU A 16 -11.06 3.53 8.61
CA LEU A 16 -11.84 4.08 7.51
C LEU A 16 -13.35 3.83 7.66
N ARG A 17 -13.74 2.63 8.11
CA ARG A 17 -15.15 2.21 8.22
C ARG A 17 -15.73 2.37 9.63
N ARG A 18 -14.93 2.81 10.60
CA ARG A 18 -15.28 2.72 12.03
C ARG A 18 -15.23 4.06 12.75
N ALA A 19 -14.23 4.88 12.51
CA ALA A 19 -14.10 6.19 13.16
C ALA A 19 -14.80 7.27 12.31
N ASP A 20 -15.58 8.13 12.98
CA ASP A 20 -16.26 9.25 12.35
C ASP A 20 -15.32 10.47 12.26
N PRO A 21 -14.88 10.88 11.06
CA PRO A 21 -14.04 12.07 10.89
C PRO A 21 -14.84 13.38 10.84
N GLY A 22 -16.16 13.31 11.08
CA GLY A 22 -17.11 14.40 10.88
C GLY A 22 -17.64 14.47 9.45
N ALA A 23 -18.90 14.89 9.31
CA ALA A 23 -19.66 14.82 8.05
C ALA A 23 -18.93 15.46 6.85
N ALA A 24 -18.33 16.64 7.05
CA ALA A 24 -17.65 17.34 5.96
C ALA A 24 -16.38 16.63 5.47
N VAL A 25 -15.62 16.00 6.38
CA VAL A 25 -14.42 15.23 6.00
C VAL A 25 -14.84 13.91 5.35
N ALA A 26 -15.83 13.23 5.94
CA ALA A 26 -16.38 11.98 5.40
C ALA A 26 -16.88 12.17 3.96
N GLU A 27 -17.63 13.24 3.68
CA GLU A 27 -18.13 13.54 2.33
C GLU A 27 -17.00 13.75 1.31
N ARG A 28 -15.95 14.51 1.66
CA ARG A 28 -14.81 14.76 0.78
C ARG A 28 -14.02 13.49 0.49
N VAL A 29 -13.77 12.66 1.51
CA VAL A 29 -13.08 11.38 1.33
C VAL A 29 -13.92 10.44 0.47
N GLU A 30 -15.22 10.33 0.75
CA GLU A 30 -16.12 9.46 -0.01
C GLU A 30 -16.24 9.89 -1.48
N GLU A 31 -16.21 11.20 -1.76
CA GLU A 31 -16.10 11.70 -3.13
C GLU A 31 -14.81 11.25 -3.82
N ALA A 32 -13.66 11.35 -3.15
CA ALA A 32 -12.39 10.86 -3.71
C ALA A 32 -12.40 9.35 -3.96
N LEU A 33 -12.94 8.56 -3.02
CA LEU A 33 -13.08 7.11 -3.17
C LEU A 33 -14.06 6.73 -4.27
N ARG A 34 -15.14 7.50 -4.45
CA ARG A 34 -16.06 7.36 -5.58
C ARG A 34 -15.36 7.59 -6.91
N GLY A 35 -14.55 8.64 -7.01
CA GLY A 35 -13.71 8.89 -8.19
C GLY A 35 -12.75 7.74 -8.49
N ALA A 36 -12.09 7.18 -7.47
CA ALA A 36 -11.20 6.02 -7.65
C ALA A 36 -11.96 4.77 -8.13
N ARG A 37 -13.17 4.52 -7.61
CA ARG A 37 -14.03 3.43 -8.10
C ARG A 37 -14.48 3.63 -9.53
N GLU A 38 -14.86 4.85 -9.90
CA GLU A 38 -15.24 5.19 -11.27
C GLU A 38 -14.06 4.99 -12.23
N PHE A 39 -12.87 5.47 -11.84
CA PHE A 39 -11.64 5.25 -12.59
C PHE A 39 -11.32 3.76 -12.78
N ALA A 40 -11.35 2.96 -11.70
CA ALA A 40 -11.08 1.52 -11.80
C ALA A 40 -12.10 0.76 -12.67
N ARG A 41 -13.37 1.21 -12.67
CA ARG A 41 -14.41 0.68 -13.57
C ARG A 41 -14.18 1.08 -15.03
N GLU A 42 -13.67 2.29 -15.28
CA GLU A 42 -13.35 2.76 -16.63
C GLU A 42 -12.11 2.04 -17.19
N VAL A 43 -11.09 1.83 -16.37
CA VAL A 43 -9.91 1.02 -16.74
C VAL A 43 -10.31 -0.42 -17.07
N ASP A 44 -11.27 -0.97 -16.33
CA ASP A 44 -11.71 -2.38 -16.41
C ASP A 44 -10.54 -3.37 -16.53
N PRO A 45 -9.66 -3.45 -15.51
CA PRO A 45 -8.42 -4.21 -15.64
C PRO A 45 -8.66 -5.72 -15.78
N ASP A 46 -7.87 -6.34 -16.64
CA ASP A 46 -7.71 -7.80 -16.74
C ASP A 46 -6.88 -8.35 -15.57
N LEU A 47 -5.99 -7.51 -15.02
CA LEU A 47 -5.08 -7.85 -13.93
C LEU A 47 -4.86 -6.64 -13.04
N VAL A 48 -4.85 -6.87 -11.73
CA VAL A 48 -4.41 -5.90 -10.73
C VAL A 48 -3.07 -6.35 -10.17
N VAL A 49 -2.08 -5.47 -10.17
CA VAL A 49 -0.85 -5.67 -9.38
C VAL A 49 -0.91 -4.74 -8.19
N VAL A 50 -1.04 -5.30 -6.99
CA VAL A 50 -1.19 -4.52 -5.76
C VAL A 50 0.09 -4.57 -4.95
N PHE A 51 0.71 -3.42 -4.77
CA PHE A 51 1.80 -3.20 -3.83
C PHE A 51 1.21 -2.81 -2.48
N GLY A 52 1.55 -3.56 -1.43
CA GLY A 52 1.06 -3.26 -0.09
C GLY A 52 1.99 -3.76 1.01
N PRO A 53 1.87 -3.19 2.22
CA PRO A 53 2.56 -3.70 3.40
C PRO A 53 1.79 -4.88 4.03
N ASP A 54 2.26 -5.31 5.18
CA ASP A 54 1.58 -6.20 6.12
C ASP A 54 1.89 -5.71 7.55
N HIS A 55 0.92 -5.86 8.45
CA HIS A 55 0.98 -5.33 9.81
C HIS A 55 1.19 -6.45 10.85
N TYR A 56 2.11 -7.37 10.54
CA TYR A 56 2.45 -8.55 11.34
C TYR A 56 1.35 -9.62 11.40
N GLN A 57 0.61 -9.77 10.31
CA GLN A 57 -0.44 -10.77 10.16
C GLN A 57 0.03 -11.92 9.26
N GLY A 58 0.54 -11.59 8.08
CA GLY A 58 1.16 -12.51 7.15
C GLY A 58 2.67 -12.60 7.29
N PHE A 59 3.34 -11.45 7.42
CA PHE A 59 4.80 -11.36 7.47
C PHE A 59 5.29 -10.95 8.85
N ARG A 60 6.20 -11.72 9.43
CA ARG A 60 6.76 -11.48 10.77
C ARG A 60 8.27 -11.61 10.78
N TYR A 61 8.91 -11.26 11.89
CA TYR A 61 10.36 -11.39 12.03
C TYR A 61 10.89 -12.82 12.04
N GLU A 62 10.03 -13.85 12.12
CA GLU A 62 10.41 -15.25 11.85
C GLU A 62 11.05 -15.39 10.46
N LEU A 63 10.47 -14.74 9.46
CA LEU A 63 11.06 -14.56 8.14
C LEU A 63 10.47 -13.30 7.49
N MET A 64 11.23 -12.21 7.52
CA MET A 64 10.84 -10.92 6.98
C MET A 64 11.65 -10.61 5.71
N PRO A 65 11.10 -10.84 4.51
CA PRO A 65 11.77 -10.44 3.28
C PRO A 65 11.58 -8.93 3.04
N PRO A 66 12.47 -8.27 2.27
CA PRO A 66 12.19 -6.91 1.81
C PRO A 66 10.98 -6.87 0.85
N PHE A 67 10.86 -7.89 -0.01
CA PHE A 67 9.81 -8.04 -1.02
C PHE A 67 9.33 -9.48 -1.10
N CYS A 68 8.03 -9.70 -1.29
CA CYS A 68 7.48 -11.03 -1.56
C CYS A 68 6.36 -10.96 -2.59
N VAL A 69 6.34 -11.88 -3.55
CA VAL A 69 5.24 -12.07 -4.49
C VAL A 69 4.43 -13.29 -4.05
N GLY A 70 3.11 -13.14 -3.98
CA GLY A 70 2.20 -14.24 -3.65
C GLY A 70 1.78 -14.97 -4.92
N THR A 71 2.03 -16.28 -5.00
CA THR A 71 1.52 -17.17 -6.05
C THR A 71 0.15 -17.75 -5.70
N ALA A 72 -0.18 -17.74 -4.40
CA ALA A 72 -1.54 -17.81 -3.88
C ALA A 72 -1.65 -16.96 -2.60
N ALA A 73 -2.82 -16.36 -2.36
CA ALA A 73 -3.02 -15.47 -1.22
C ALA A 73 -4.41 -15.60 -0.58
N THR A 74 -4.50 -15.36 0.74
CA THR A 74 -5.73 -15.35 1.52
C THR A 74 -5.80 -14.11 2.41
N ALA A 75 -6.87 -13.33 2.26
CA ALA A 75 -7.18 -12.20 3.13
C ALA A 75 -7.78 -12.66 4.46
N ILE A 76 -7.38 -12.03 5.57
CA ILE A 76 -7.84 -12.41 6.92
C ILE A 76 -9.16 -11.77 7.35
N GLY A 77 -9.60 -10.70 6.68
CA GLY A 77 -10.82 -9.96 7.03
C GLY A 77 -10.72 -9.11 8.29
N ASP A 78 -9.53 -8.59 8.62
CA ASP A 78 -9.38 -7.66 9.74
C ASP A 78 -10.00 -6.30 9.40
N TYR A 79 -10.44 -5.57 10.44
CA TYR A 79 -11.06 -4.25 10.29
C TYR A 79 -12.27 -4.22 9.34
N GLY A 80 -12.95 -5.36 9.21
CA GLY A 80 -14.13 -5.53 8.38
C GLY A 80 -13.86 -5.57 6.87
N THR A 81 -12.63 -5.82 6.42
CA THR A 81 -12.35 -6.11 5.00
C THR A 81 -12.85 -7.48 4.58
N SER A 82 -12.81 -7.77 3.29
CA SER A 82 -13.02 -9.13 2.78
C SER A 82 -12.06 -10.14 3.43
N SER A 83 -12.56 -11.37 3.59
CA SER A 83 -11.81 -12.54 4.03
C SER A 83 -11.89 -13.64 2.99
N GLY A 84 -10.84 -14.46 2.87
CA GLY A 84 -10.81 -15.62 1.97
C GLY A 84 -9.77 -15.47 0.85
N ALA A 85 -9.78 -16.43 -0.07
CA ALA A 85 -8.81 -16.50 -1.15
C ALA A 85 -8.92 -15.28 -2.09
N LEU A 86 -7.77 -14.74 -2.50
CA LEU A 86 -7.68 -13.83 -3.64
C LEU A 86 -7.67 -14.67 -4.93
N ASP A 87 -8.13 -14.09 -6.04
CA ASP A 87 -7.98 -14.67 -7.37
C ASP A 87 -6.58 -14.40 -7.90
N VAL A 88 -5.59 -15.21 -7.51
CA VAL A 88 -4.20 -15.05 -7.94
C VAL A 88 -3.94 -15.89 -9.20
N PRO A 89 -3.67 -15.29 -10.38
CA PRO A 89 -3.28 -16.05 -11.56
C PRO A 89 -1.86 -16.56 -11.41
N GLN A 90 -1.71 -17.78 -10.87
CA GLN A 90 -0.42 -18.36 -10.48
C GLN A 90 0.65 -18.28 -11.60
N ASP A 91 0.32 -18.64 -12.84
CA ASP A 91 1.26 -18.59 -13.97
C ASP A 91 1.86 -17.18 -14.19
N LEU A 92 1.06 -16.12 -13.97
CA LEU A 92 1.53 -14.74 -14.07
C LEU A 92 2.38 -14.34 -12.87
N ALA A 93 2.04 -14.81 -11.67
CA ALA A 93 2.86 -14.58 -10.47
C ALA A 93 4.24 -15.26 -10.60
N ASP A 94 4.27 -16.50 -11.10
CA ASP A 94 5.51 -17.25 -11.36
C ASP A 94 6.38 -16.55 -12.42
N ASP A 95 5.77 -16.09 -13.52
CA ASP A 95 6.47 -15.33 -14.56
C ASP A 95 7.02 -13.99 -14.03
N LEU A 96 6.25 -13.28 -13.19
CA LEU A 96 6.73 -12.07 -12.53
C LEU A 96 7.94 -12.36 -11.64
N ILE A 97 7.88 -13.41 -10.81
CA ILE A 97 9.01 -13.79 -9.94
C ILE A 97 10.26 -14.10 -10.76
N ALA A 98 10.12 -14.89 -11.82
CA ALA A 98 11.23 -15.20 -12.72
C ALA A 98 11.82 -13.93 -13.35
N HIS A 99 10.96 -12.98 -13.77
CA HIS A 99 11.40 -11.70 -14.31
C HIS A 99 12.15 -10.85 -13.28
N LEU A 100 11.65 -10.77 -12.04
CA LEU A 100 12.29 -10.00 -10.96
C LEU A 100 13.68 -10.57 -10.64
N LEU A 101 13.79 -11.89 -10.51
CA LEU A 101 15.08 -12.56 -10.31
C LEU A 101 16.05 -12.32 -11.47
N ALA A 102 15.58 -12.37 -12.72
CA ALA A 102 16.38 -12.06 -13.91
C ALA A 102 16.77 -10.56 -14.00
N SER A 103 16.12 -9.70 -13.22
CA SER A 103 16.37 -8.26 -13.14
C SER A 103 17.26 -7.87 -11.95
N ASP A 104 17.98 -8.84 -11.37
CA ASP A 104 18.86 -8.70 -10.20
C ASP A 104 18.13 -8.22 -8.93
N LEU A 105 16.85 -8.61 -8.76
CA LEU A 105 16.06 -8.35 -7.56
C LEU A 105 15.78 -9.65 -6.82
N ASP A 106 16.39 -9.81 -5.65
CA ASP A 106 16.04 -10.88 -4.72
C ASP A 106 14.62 -10.65 -4.17
N VAL A 107 13.70 -11.56 -4.49
CA VAL A 107 12.32 -11.55 -4.01
C VAL A 107 11.95 -12.89 -3.42
N ALA A 108 11.18 -12.88 -2.33
CA ALA A 108 10.60 -14.11 -1.80
C ALA A 108 9.34 -14.49 -2.58
N MET A 109 9.04 -15.79 -2.61
CA MET A 109 7.80 -16.34 -3.15
C MET A 109 6.98 -16.93 -2.01
N SER A 110 5.66 -16.73 -2.03
CA SER A 110 4.76 -17.36 -1.07
C SER A 110 3.56 -18.03 -1.75
N GLU A 111 3.48 -19.34 -1.59
CA GLU A 111 2.37 -20.21 -2.05
C GLU A 111 1.16 -20.19 -1.10
N THR A 112 1.28 -19.47 0.02
CA THR A 112 0.24 -19.38 1.06
C THR A 112 0.27 -18.00 1.70
N MET A 113 0.42 -16.95 0.87
CA MET A 113 0.54 -15.59 1.35
C MET A 113 -0.71 -15.23 2.16
N VAL A 114 -0.52 -14.79 3.39
CA VAL A 114 -1.61 -14.22 4.19
C VAL A 114 -1.51 -12.71 4.01
N VAL A 115 -2.63 -12.08 3.67
CA VAL A 115 -2.71 -10.62 3.51
C VAL A 115 -3.72 -10.04 4.48
N ASP A 116 -3.43 -8.84 4.97
CA ASP A 116 -4.32 -8.08 5.84
C ASP A 116 -4.98 -6.92 5.10
N HIS A 117 -5.64 -6.03 5.85
CA HIS A 117 -6.26 -4.82 5.32
C HIS A 117 -5.32 -3.95 4.48
N GLY A 118 -3.99 -4.03 4.66
CA GLY A 118 -3.01 -3.32 3.84
C GLY A 118 -3.07 -3.70 2.35
N VAL A 119 -3.58 -4.89 2.02
CA VAL A 119 -3.85 -5.32 0.64
C VAL A 119 -5.34 -5.47 0.37
N ALA A 120 -6.12 -5.98 1.33
CA ALA A 120 -7.53 -6.26 1.11
C ALA A 120 -8.39 -4.97 1.01
N GLN A 121 -8.10 -3.95 1.82
CA GLN A 121 -8.88 -2.72 1.86
C GLN A 121 -8.91 -1.95 0.53
N PRO A 122 -7.78 -1.69 -0.17
CA PRO A 122 -7.84 -1.00 -1.46
C PRO A 122 -8.61 -1.80 -2.51
N LEU A 123 -8.50 -3.13 -2.53
CA LEU A 123 -9.26 -3.98 -3.46
C LEU A 123 -10.76 -3.93 -3.17
N ASP A 124 -11.15 -3.98 -1.89
CA ASP A 124 -12.54 -3.81 -1.46
C ASP A 124 -13.08 -2.43 -1.85
N VAL A 125 -12.31 -1.37 -1.65
CA VAL A 125 -12.71 -0.01 -2.01
C VAL A 125 -12.95 0.08 -3.51
N LEU A 126 -12.04 -0.43 -4.34
CA LEU A 126 -12.10 -0.28 -5.79
C LEU A 126 -13.13 -1.21 -6.45
N PHE A 127 -13.24 -2.46 -5.96
CA PHE A 127 -13.98 -3.52 -6.65
C PHE A 127 -15.09 -4.17 -5.80
N GLY A 128 -15.21 -3.82 -4.52
CA GLY A 128 -16.21 -4.37 -3.60
C GLY A 128 -15.81 -5.70 -2.95
N SER A 129 -14.70 -6.32 -3.37
CA SER A 129 -14.14 -7.53 -2.77
C SER A 129 -12.70 -7.74 -3.22
N SER A 130 -11.82 -8.23 -2.34
CA SER A 130 -10.47 -8.67 -2.70
C SER A 130 -10.39 -9.80 -3.73
N ALA A 131 -11.50 -10.49 -4.02
CA ALA A 131 -11.58 -11.58 -5.00
C ALA A 131 -12.28 -11.18 -6.31
N ALA A 132 -12.60 -9.89 -6.50
CA ALA A 132 -13.42 -9.44 -7.63
C ALA A 132 -12.68 -9.35 -8.97
N LYS A 133 -11.35 -9.31 -8.96
CA LYS A 133 -10.47 -9.23 -10.13
C LYS A 133 -9.28 -10.18 -9.95
N PRO A 134 -8.64 -10.65 -11.04
CA PRO A 134 -7.34 -11.29 -10.93
C PRO A 134 -6.32 -10.34 -10.30
N VAL A 135 -5.63 -10.78 -9.24
CA VAL A 135 -4.69 -9.96 -8.45
C VAL A 135 -3.37 -10.68 -8.28
N VAL A 136 -2.25 -10.01 -8.58
CA VAL A 136 -0.91 -10.42 -8.12
C VAL A 136 -0.49 -9.53 -6.95
N PRO A 137 -0.51 -10.04 -5.70
CA PRO A 137 -0.09 -9.28 -4.54
C PRO A 137 1.43 -9.25 -4.41
N VAL A 138 1.98 -8.04 -4.26
CA VAL A 138 3.40 -7.77 -4.05
C VAL A 138 3.57 -7.10 -2.69
N PHE A 139 4.02 -7.88 -1.70
CA PHE A 139 4.38 -7.37 -0.39
C PHE A 139 5.64 -6.51 -0.49
N VAL A 140 5.58 -5.31 0.09
CA VAL A 140 6.70 -4.39 0.24
C VAL A 140 6.89 -4.08 1.72
N ASN A 141 8.02 -4.53 2.30
CA ASN A 141 8.30 -4.27 3.70
C ASN A 141 8.39 -2.76 3.97
N SER A 142 7.44 -2.28 4.78
CA SER A 142 7.26 -0.87 5.13
C SER A 142 7.21 -0.64 6.63
N VAL A 143 7.23 -1.71 7.43
CA VAL A 143 7.04 -1.64 8.89
C VAL A 143 8.22 -2.24 9.64
N ALA A 144 8.75 -3.38 9.17
CA ALA A 144 9.74 -4.15 9.90
C ALA A 144 11.17 -3.64 9.66
N GLU A 145 11.72 -2.95 10.64
CA GLU A 145 13.11 -2.50 10.65
C GLU A 145 14.12 -3.67 10.66
N PRO A 146 15.29 -3.55 10.01
CA PRO A 146 15.73 -2.39 9.23
C PRO A 146 15.06 -2.34 7.84
N LEU A 147 14.64 -1.15 7.42
CA LEU A 147 14.05 -0.94 6.11
C LEU A 147 15.11 -0.63 5.05
N GLY A 148 14.92 -1.18 3.84
CA GLY A 148 15.80 -0.94 2.70
C GLY A 148 15.72 0.51 2.18
N PRO A 149 16.70 0.97 1.37
CA PRO A 149 16.68 2.30 0.78
C PRO A 149 15.58 2.42 -0.30
N LEU A 150 15.02 3.62 -0.47
CA LEU A 150 13.90 3.87 -1.39
C LEU A 150 14.24 3.60 -2.87
N ARG A 151 15.51 3.76 -3.28
CA ARG A 151 15.97 3.38 -4.62
C ARG A 151 15.70 1.92 -5.00
N ARG A 152 15.70 1.00 -4.02
CA ARG A 152 15.35 -0.42 -4.28
C ARG A 152 13.86 -0.59 -4.55
N ILE A 153 13.03 0.26 -3.94
CA ILE A 153 11.57 0.27 -4.13
C ILE A 153 11.23 0.78 -5.53
N ARG A 154 11.88 1.87 -5.97
CA ARG A 154 11.77 2.36 -7.35
C ARG A 154 12.20 1.28 -8.35
N ARG A 155 13.34 0.62 -8.12
CA ARG A 155 13.82 -0.46 -9.00
C ARG A 155 12.87 -1.66 -9.05
N LEU A 156 12.28 -2.05 -7.92
CA LEU A 156 11.21 -3.08 -7.90
C LEU A 156 10.04 -2.66 -8.79
N GLY A 157 9.53 -1.44 -8.60
CA GLY A 157 8.44 -0.90 -9.41
C GLY A 157 8.76 -0.91 -10.91
N GLU A 158 9.94 -0.44 -11.31
CA GLU A 158 10.38 -0.46 -12.70
C GLU A 158 10.39 -1.89 -13.28
N ALA A 159 10.95 -2.87 -12.58
CA ALA A 159 10.96 -4.25 -13.07
C ALA A 159 9.55 -4.83 -13.19
N VAL A 160 8.65 -4.54 -12.24
CA VAL A 160 7.23 -4.93 -12.34
C VAL A 160 6.54 -4.25 -13.53
N GLY A 161 6.80 -2.96 -13.76
CA GLY A 161 6.25 -2.22 -14.89
C GLY A 161 6.75 -2.72 -16.24
N GLU A 162 8.04 -3.03 -16.34
CA GLU A 162 8.65 -3.65 -17.54
C GLU A 162 7.99 -5.00 -17.85
N TRP A 163 7.72 -5.81 -16.83
CA TRP A 163 6.97 -7.06 -16.96
C TRP A 163 5.52 -6.84 -17.40
N ALA A 164 4.78 -6.00 -16.68
CA ALA A 164 3.38 -5.72 -16.94
C ALA A 164 3.17 -5.18 -18.37
N GLY A 165 4.09 -4.34 -18.86
CA GLY A 165 4.06 -3.77 -20.21
C GLY A 165 4.10 -4.79 -21.37
N ARG A 166 4.49 -6.04 -21.10
CA ARG A 166 4.65 -7.12 -22.10
C ARG A 166 3.50 -8.14 -22.12
N LEU A 167 2.52 -8.00 -21.22
CA LEU A 167 1.46 -9.00 -21.02
C LEU A 167 0.33 -8.99 -22.06
N ASP A 168 0.22 -7.94 -22.88
CA ASP A 168 -0.90 -7.72 -23.80
C ASP A 168 -2.26 -7.70 -23.07
N ARG A 169 -2.31 -6.97 -21.96
CA ARG A 169 -3.46 -6.86 -21.04
C ARG A 169 -3.65 -5.43 -20.55
N THR A 170 -4.84 -5.12 -20.05
CA THR A 170 -5.04 -3.92 -19.23
C THR A 170 -4.68 -4.22 -17.78
N VAL A 171 -3.65 -3.54 -17.26
CA VAL A 171 -3.12 -3.75 -15.91
C VAL A 171 -3.33 -2.51 -15.05
N LEU A 172 -4.01 -2.67 -13.91
CA LEU A 172 -4.10 -1.63 -12.89
C LEU A 172 -3.02 -1.85 -11.82
N LEU A 173 -2.14 -0.86 -11.68
CA LEU A 173 -1.13 -0.79 -10.63
C LEU A 173 -1.74 -0.11 -9.40
N VAL A 174 -1.76 -0.80 -8.27
CA VAL A 174 -2.32 -0.28 -7.02
C VAL A 174 -1.22 -0.12 -5.98
N GLY A 175 -1.03 1.11 -5.50
CA GLY A 175 -0.17 1.40 -4.36
C GLY A 175 -1.02 1.63 -3.10
N SER A 176 -0.83 0.81 -2.07
CA SER A 176 -1.63 0.84 -0.86
C SER A 176 -0.86 1.41 0.34
N GLY A 177 -1.43 2.43 1.00
CA GLY A 177 -0.96 2.94 2.29
C GLY A 177 -0.68 4.44 2.33
N GLY A 178 0.02 4.88 3.38
CA GLY A 178 0.44 6.26 3.55
C GLY A 178 -0.69 7.26 3.86
N LEU A 179 -0.44 8.56 3.93
CA LEU A 179 0.89 9.19 3.88
C LEU A 179 1.45 9.33 5.29
N SER A 180 1.67 10.54 5.80
CA SER A 180 2.19 10.71 7.16
C SER A 180 1.23 10.11 8.17
N HIS A 181 1.78 9.20 8.99
CA HIS A 181 1.14 8.66 10.16
C HIS A 181 2.11 7.89 11.03
N ASP A 182 1.75 7.82 12.30
CA ASP A 182 2.45 7.06 13.31
C ASP A 182 1.44 6.15 14.00
N VAL A 183 1.82 4.91 14.26
CA VAL A 183 0.93 3.91 14.81
C VAL A 183 1.53 3.31 16.07
N PRO A 184 0.72 2.81 17.02
CA PRO A 184 1.21 2.20 18.25
C PRO A 184 1.75 0.78 18.00
N ILE A 185 2.56 0.59 16.96
CA ILE A 185 3.27 -0.66 16.69
C ILE A 185 4.61 -0.63 17.41
N PRO A 186 4.88 -1.57 18.34
CA PRO A 186 6.16 -1.61 19.05
C PRO A 186 7.33 -1.88 18.11
N ARG A 187 8.46 -1.20 18.31
CA ARG A 187 9.72 -1.56 17.66
C ARG A 187 10.28 -2.82 18.31
N LEU A 188 10.65 -3.82 17.52
CA LEU A 188 11.04 -5.15 18.02
C LEU A 188 12.08 -5.11 19.14
N ARG A 189 13.12 -4.27 19.00
CA ARG A 189 14.23 -4.20 19.96
C ARG A 189 13.88 -3.46 21.25
N GLU A 190 12.75 -2.77 21.29
CA GLU A 190 12.23 -2.01 22.42
C GLU A 190 10.96 -2.63 23.01
N ALA A 191 10.41 -3.64 22.33
CA ALA A 191 9.17 -4.30 22.71
C ALA A 191 9.32 -5.15 23.97
N THR A 192 8.23 -5.25 24.74
CA THR A 192 8.13 -6.26 25.82
C THR A 192 8.22 -7.67 25.22
N PRO A 193 8.60 -8.71 26.00
CA PRO A 193 8.64 -10.08 25.50
C PRO A 193 7.32 -10.54 24.87
N GLU A 194 6.19 -10.12 25.45
CA GLU A 194 4.86 -10.44 24.92
C GLU A 194 4.59 -9.76 23.57
N ALA A 195 4.88 -8.46 23.46
CA ALA A 195 4.74 -7.74 22.19
C ALA A 195 5.68 -8.31 21.12
N ALA A 196 6.93 -8.58 21.48
CA ALA A 196 7.93 -9.16 20.59
C ALA A 196 7.48 -10.51 20.02
N ALA A 197 6.80 -11.36 20.81
CA ALA A 197 6.28 -12.64 20.32
C ALA A 197 5.32 -12.46 19.12
N TYR A 198 4.39 -11.50 19.18
CA TYR A 198 3.48 -11.23 18.05
C TYR A 198 4.18 -10.64 16.82
N LEU A 199 5.28 -9.91 17.03
CA LEU A 199 6.10 -9.37 15.94
C LEU A 199 6.98 -10.45 15.29
N VAL A 200 7.34 -11.50 16.03
CA VAL A 200 8.26 -12.56 15.57
C VAL A 200 7.53 -13.75 14.97
N ASP A 201 6.67 -14.44 15.71
CA ASP A 201 6.12 -15.73 15.27
C ASP A 201 4.70 -16.03 15.75
N ARG A 202 4.23 -15.36 16.82
CA ARG A 202 2.91 -15.62 17.39
C ARG A 202 1.81 -15.03 16.53
N ARG A 203 0.90 -15.91 16.09
CA ARG A 203 -0.36 -15.50 15.45
C ARG A 203 -1.39 -15.10 16.50
N ARG A 204 -2.18 -14.08 16.19
CA ARG A 204 -3.32 -13.67 17.01
C ARG A 204 -4.48 -14.65 16.79
N THR A 205 -5.13 -15.02 17.89
CA THR A 205 -6.46 -15.61 17.88
C THR A 205 -7.50 -14.56 17.47
N PRO A 206 -8.72 -14.95 17.06
CA PRO A 206 -9.78 -14.00 16.73
C PRO A 206 -10.09 -13.00 17.87
N ALA A 207 -10.07 -13.46 19.13
CA ALA A 207 -10.32 -12.59 20.28
C ALA A 207 -9.20 -11.56 20.49
N GLU A 208 -7.93 -11.96 20.34
CA GLU A 208 -6.78 -11.05 20.41
C GLU A 208 -6.77 -10.06 19.25
N GLN A 209 -7.19 -10.50 18.06
CA GLN A 209 -7.37 -9.62 16.91
C GLN A 209 -8.44 -8.57 17.21
N GLN A 210 -9.62 -8.98 17.69
CA GLN A 210 -10.68 -8.04 18.05
C GLN A 210 -10.24 -7.03 19.12
N ALA A 211 -9.50 -7.47 20.15
CA ALA A 211 -8.95 -6.58 21.17
C ALA A 211 -7.93 -5.57 20.58
N ARG A 212 -7.11 -6.00 19.61
CA ARG A 212 -6.21 -5.08 18.88
C ARG A 212 -7.00 -4.06 18.08
N GLU A 213 -8.07 -4.46 17.40
CA GLU A 213 -8.91 -3.53 16.63
C GLU A 213 -9.55 -2.48 17.53
N GLU A 214 -9.98 -2.85 18.74
CA GLU A 214 -10.45 -1.90 19.76
C GLU A 214 -9.35 -0.92 20.18
N THR A 215 -8.15 -1.44 20.48
CA THR A 215 -7.00 -0.62 20.88
C THR A 215 -6.62 0.40 19.79
N VAL A 216 -6.65 -0.01 18.53
CA VAL A 216 -6.37 0.87 17.38
C VAL A 216 -7.46 1.94 17.22
N PHE A 217 -8.73 1.57 17.43
CA PHE A 217 -9.83 2.54 17.44
C PHE A 217 -9.66 3.57 18.55
N GLU A 218 -9.41 3.14 19.79
CA GLU A 218 -9.19 4.03 20.93
C GLU A 218 -7.99 4.95 20.72
N ALA A 219 -6.89 4.44 20.15
CA ALA A 219 -5.71 5.23 19.81
C ALA A 219 -6.05 6.35 18.80
N GLY A 220 -6.90 6.07 17.80
CA GLY A 220 -7.36 7.08 16.84
C GLY A 220 -8.21 8.17 17.50
N GLN A 221 -9.10 7.77 18.41
CA GLN A 221 -9.91 8.72 19.17
C GLN A 221 -9.05 9.59 20.10
N ALA A 222 -8.03 9.02 20.74
CA ALA A 222 -7.09 9.77 21.57
C ALA A 222 -6.25 10.74 20.73
N PHE A 223 -5.79 10.32 19.55
CA PHE A 223 -5.05 11.16 18.61
C PHE A 223 -5.87 12.38 18.17
N ALA A 224 -7.12 12.17 17.75
CA ALA A 224 -8.00 13.25 17.33
C ALA A 224 -8.26 14.31 18.43
N ARG A 225 -8.27 13.89 19.70
CA ARG A 225 -8.40 14.82 20.85
C ARG A 225 -7.11 15.53 21.24
N GLY A 226 -5.96 15.12 20.67
CA GLY A 226 -4.65 15.61 21.07
C GLY A 226 -4.05 14.92 22.31
N ASP A 227 -4.65 13.82 22.76
CA ASP A 227 -4.26 13.06 23.96
C ASP A 227 -3.39 11.84 23.60
N SER A 228 -2.49 11.97 22.62
CA SER A 228 -1.72 10.84 22.08
C SER A 228 -0.22 11.11 22.11
N PRO A 229 0.61 10.10 22.43
CA PRO A 229 2.06 10.20 22.31
C PRO A 229 2.57 10.02 20.86
N LEU A 230 1.67 9.69 19.92
CA LEU A 230 2.01 9.48 18.51
C LEU A 230 2.44 10.78 17.84
N ARG A 231 3.31 10.68 16.84
CA ARG A 231 3.75 11.85 16.07
C ARG A 231 2.56 12.49 15.33
N PRO A 232 2.47 13.84 15.31
CA PRO A 232 1.47 14.53 14.50
C PRO A 232 1.59 14.19 13.01
N LEU A 233 0.47 14.32 12.30
CA LEU A 233 0.47 14.28 10.84
C LEU A 233 1.32 15.43 10.28
N ASN A 234 1.91 15.23 9.11
CA ASN A 234 2.77 16.20 8.44
C ASN A 234 2.23 16.55 7.04
N PRO A 235 1.25 17.47 6.94
CA PRO A 235 0.65 17.85 5.66
C PRO A 235 1.60 18.45 4.64
N ASP A 236 2.68 19.10 5.08
CA ASP A 236 3.65 19.69 4.18
C ASP A 236 4.48 18.60 3.50
N LEU A 237 4.95 17.61 4.27
CA LEU A 237 5.62 16.43 3.73
C LEU A 237 4.69 15.65 2.79
N ASP A 238 3.43 15.45 3.18
CA ASP A 238 2.46 14.72 2.37
C ASP A 238 2.23 15.38 1.01
N ARG A 239 2.06 16.71 1.01
CA ARG A 239 1.89 17.49 -0.24
C ARG A 239 3.16 17.51 -1.07
N ASP A 240 4.33 17.52 -0.46
CA ASP A 240 5.62 17.41 -1.16
C ASP A 240 5.75 16.05 -1.87
N ILE A 241 5.38 14.97 -1.19
CA ILE A 241 5.35 13.60 -1.75
C ILE A 241 4.38 13.52 -2.93
N LEU A 242 3.14 13.99 -2.76
CA LEU A 242 2.13 13.98 -3.82
C LEU A 242 2.56 14.81 -5.03
N ARG A 243 3.17 15.97 -4.82
CA ARG A 243 3.71 16.81 -5.92
C ARG A 243 4.80 16.08 -6.71
N ARG A 244 5.65 15.27 -6.06
CA ARG A 244 6.66 14.46 -6.78
C ARG A 244 5.99 13.41 -7.65
N PHE A 245 4.97 12.73 -7.14
CA PHE A 245 4.19 11.78 -7.94
C PHE A 245 3.47 12.47 -9.10
N GLU A 246 2.82 13.61 -8.87
CA GLU A 246 2.19 14.40 -9.95
C GLU A 246 3.17 14.83 -11.04
N ALA A 247 4.42 15.12 -10.68
CA ALA A 247 5.46 15.52 -11.62
C ALA A 247 6.15 14.34 -12.32
N GLY A 248 5.84 13.08 -11.97
CA GLY A 248 6.58 11.91 -12.47
C GLY A 248 7.99 11.75 -11.88
N ASP A 249 8.34 12.51 -10.84
CA ASP A 249 9.65 12.51 -10.19
C ASP A 249 9.77 11.39 -9.15
N VAL A 250 9.79 10.14 -9.62
CA VAL A 250 10.06 8.99 -8.75
C VAL A 250 11.55 8.82 -8.43
N ASP A 251 12.45 9.37 -9.25
CA ASP A 251 13.89 9.33 -9.01
C ASP A 251 14.29 10.18 -7.80
N GLY A 252 13.56 11.27 -7.55
CA GLY A 252 13.78 12.14 -6.40
C GLY A 252 13.64 11.45 -5.04
N PHE A 253 13.03 10.26 -4.97
CA PHE A 253 12.96 9.46 -3.74
C PHE A 253 14.26 8.69 -3.44
N ASP A 254 15.13 8.46 -4.42
CA ASP A 254 16.34 7.63 -4.25
C ASP A 254 17.31 8.19 -3.20
N ALA A 255 17.35 9.52 -3.10
CA ALA A 255 18.23 10.27 -2.22
C ALA A 255 17.61 10.54 -0.83
N LEU A 256 16.32 10.24 -0.62
CA LEU A 256 15.70 10.45 0.68
C LEU A 256 16.22 9.42 1.69
N ASP A 257 16.66 9.93 2.83
CA ASP A 257 17.07 9.08 3.94
C ASP A 257 15.86 8.42 4.61
N VAL A 258 16.00 7.13 4.91
CA VAL A 258 14.92 6.33 5.51
C VAL A 258 14.62 6.81 6.93
N GLY A 259 15.65 7.09 7.72
CA GLY A 259 15.47 7.56 9.10
C GLY A 259 14.82 8.93 9.14
N TRP A 260 15.31 9.87 8.32
CA TRP A 260 14.71 11.20 8.18
C TRP A 260 13.24 11.12 7.78
N LEU A 261 12.88 10.27 6.82
CA LEU A 261 11.49 10.13 6.39
C LEU A 261 10.60 9.68 7.56
N GLY A 262 11.03 8.67 8.33
CA GLY A 262 10.33 8.21 9.53
C GLY A 262 10.25 9.28 10.64
N GLU A 263 11.30 10.07 10.83
CA GLU A 263 11.31 11.19 11.78
C GLU A 263 10.29 12.26 11.42
N GLN A 264 10.14 12.58 10.12
CA GLN A 264 9.24 13.61 9.63
C GLN A 264 7.79 13.15 9.47
N GLY A 265 7.57 11.91 9.05
CA GLY A 265 6.25 11.40 8.65
C GLY A 265 5.60 10.43 9.64
N GLY A 266 6.31 10.01 10.70
CA GLY A 266 5.85 8.95 11.60
C GLY A 266 6.36 7.57 11.19
N SER A 267 6.25 6.57 12.07
CA SER A 267 6.81 5.24 11.81
C SER A 267 6.21 4.53 10.59
N SER A 268 4.95 4.81 10.26
CA SER A 268 4.23 4.19 9.13
C SER A 268 4.21 5.01 7.84
N ILE A 269 4.85 6.19 7.79
CA ILE A 269 5.06 6.92 6.51
C ILE A 269 5.68 6.03 5.43
N HIS A 270 6.45 5.03 5.83
CA HIS A 270 7.14 4.11 4.94
C HIS A 270 6.20 3.28 4.08
N GLU A 271 4.91 3.23 4.35
CA GLU A 271 3.95 2.63 3.42
C GLU A 271 3.87 3.38 2.06
N VAL A 272 4.35 4.63 1.99
CA VAL A 272 4.58 5.33 0.72
C VAL A 272 5.50 4.56 -0.24
N ARG A 273 6.26 3.57 0.25
CA ARG A 273 7.03 2.64 -0.58
C ARG A 273 6.15 1.93 -1.61
N ALA A 274 4.92 1.55 -1.25
CA ALA A 274 3.98 0.96 -2.20
C ALA A 274 3.62 1.93 -3.34
N TRP A 275 3.47 3.22 -3.02
CA TRP A 275 3.20 4.27 -4.01
C TRP A 275 4.41 4.51 -4.92
N ILE A 276 5.62 4.53 -4.35
CA ILE A 276 6.87 4.64 -5.14
C ILE A 276 6.97 3.49 -6.14
N ALA A 277 6.70 2.25 -5.71
CA ALA A 277 6.71 1.09 -6.59
C ALA A 277 5.66 1.20 -7.70
N ALA A 278 4.41 1.57 -7.37
CA ALA A 278 3.34 1.72 -8.35
C ALA A 278 3.63 2.82 -9.38
N HIS A 279 4.05 4.02 -8.94
CA HIS A 279 4.37 5.12 -9.84
C HIS A 279 5.62 4.84 -10.70
N ALA A 280 6.62 4.13 -10.15
CA ALA A 280 7.78 3.70 -10.92
C ALA A 280 7.42 2.65 -11.97
N ALA A 281 6.50 1.73 -11.65
CA ALA A 281 5.94 0.76 -12.61
C ALA A 281 5.18 1.45 -13.73
N LEU A 282 4.34 2.45 -13.42
CA LEU A 282 3.59 3.20 -14.44
C LEU A 282 4.52 3.93 -15.40
N ARG A 283 5.60 4.53 -14.88
CA ARG A 283 6.57 5.33 -15.64
C ARG A 283 7.30 4.53 -16.72
N THR A 284 7.35 3.20 -16.64
CA THR A 284 7.99 2.37 -17.67
C THR A 284 7.23 2.42 -19.01
N ALA A 285 5.92 2.72 -18.98
CA ALA A 285 5.13 2.97 -20.17
C ALA A 285 5.40 4.35 -20.82
N GLY A 286 6.11 5.24 -20.11
CA GLY A 286 6.43 6.60 -20.53
C GLY A 286 6.05 7.63 -19.47
N PRO A 287 6.17 8.93 -19.79
CA PRO A 287 5.59 9.99 -18.95
C PRO A 287 4.11 9.73 -18.74
N TYR A 288 3.60 10.00 -17.54
CA TYR A 288 2.19 9.86 -17.20
C TYR A 288 1.59 11.19 -16.78
N ARG A 289 0.26 11.26 -16.84
CA ARG A 289 -0.53 12.36 -16.32
C ARG A 289 -1.33 11.86 -15.13
N THR A 290 -1.25 12.58 -14.01
CA THR A 290 -2.18 12.41 -12.89
C THR A 290 -3.54 12.95 -13.29
N GLU A 291 -4.57 12.10 -13.23
CA GLU A 291 -5.94 12.45 -13.57
C GLU A 291 -6.73 12.93 -12.36
N SER A 292 -6.42 12.40 -11.18
CA SER A 292 -6.93 12.90 -9.91
C SER A 292 -5.88 12.80 -8.80
N SER A 293 -5.91 13.77 -7.88
CA SER A 293 -5.06 13.82 -6.70
C SER A 293 -5.85 14.45 -5.56
N PHE A 294 -6.10 13.67 -4.53
CA PHE A 294 -6.83 14.07 -3.33
C PHE A 294 -5.92 13.95 -2.11
N TYR A 295 -6.04 14.92 -1.19
CA TYR A 295 -5.35 14.89 0.09
C TYR A 295 -6.19 15.53 1.19
N GLN A 296 -6.29 14.85 2.33
CA GLN A 296 -6.97 15.31 3.53
C GLN A 296 -6.28 14.74 4.77
N PRO A 297 -5.76 15.57 5.70
CA PRO A 297 -5.38 15.06 7.01
C PRO A 297 -6.65 14.64 7.76
N VAL A 298 -6.66 13.42 8.30
CA VAL A 298 -7.79 12.86 9.06
C VAL A 298 -7.27 12.34 10.40
N PRO A 299 -7.22 13.19 11.45
CA PRO A 299 -6.73 12.80 12.78
C PRO A 299 -7.50 11.62 13.39
N GLU A 300 -8.80 11.52 13.15
CA GLU A 300 -9.66 10.44 13.64
C GLU A 300 -9.27 9.07 13.07
N TRP A 301 -8.54 9.07 11.96
CA TRP A 301 -8.00 7.89 11.30
C TRP A 301 -6.48 7.76 11.44
N ILE A 302 -5.86 8.69 12.17
CA ILE A 302 -4.41 8.83 12.34
C ILE A 302 -3.69 8.81 10.99
N ILE A 303 -4.17 9.56 9.99
CA ILE A 303 -3.56 9.45 8.65
C ILE A 303 -3.68 10.73 7.82
N GLY A 304 -2.60 11.06 7.09
CA GLY A 304 -2.66 11.91 5.90
C GLY A 304 -3.32 11.13 4.76
N PHE A 305 -4.65 11.16 4.68
CA PHE A 305 -5.41 10.37 3.72
C PHE A 305 -5.26 10.92 2.31
N ALA A 306 -4.91 10.06 1.35
CA ALA A 306 -4.71 10.44 -0.04
C ALA A 306 -5.24 9.40 -1.02
N VAL A 307 -5.59 9.87 -2.22
CA VAL A 307 -5.99 9.05 -3.37
C VAL A 307 -5.42 9.69 -4.63
N THR A 308 -4.76 8.92 -5.49
CA THR A 308 -4.28 9.40 -6.80
C THR A 308 -4.62 8.41 -7.90
N THR A 309 -4.97 8.93 -9.07
CA THR A 309 -5.11 8.14 -10.29
C THR A 309 -4.26 8.72 -11.41
N ALA A 310 -3.69 7.86 -12.25
CA ALA A 310 -2.84 8.29 -13.35
C ALA A 310 -2.85 7.31 -14.52
N ARG A 311 -2.57 7.85 -15.72
CA ARG A 311 -2.39 7.08 -16.97
C ARG A 311 -1.17 7.58 -17.74
N PRO A 312 -0.49 6.72 -18.52
CA PRO A 312 0.55 7.16 -19.45
C PRO A 312 0.00 8.22 -20.41
N VAL A 313 0.84 9.17 -20.80
CA VAL A 313 0.49 10.15 -21.85
C VAL A 313 0.60 9.46 -23.19
N ASP A 314 -0.47 9.51 -24.00
CA ASP A 314 -0.43 9.00 -25.37
C ASP A 314 0.70 9.65 -26.16
N ARG A 315 1.54 8.83 -26.81
CA ARG A 315 2.67 9.29 -27.63
C ARG A 315 2.27 10.14 -28.86
N GLY A 316 0.98 10.42 -29.05
CA GLY A 316 0.41 11.18 -30.17
C GLY A 316 -0.05 12.60 -29.84
N GLN A 317 0.11 13.08 -28.60
CA GLN A 317 -0.18 14.46 -28.21
C GLN A 317 1.08 15.15 -27.65
N THR A 318 2.05 15.42 -28.52
CA THR A 318 3.13 16.41 -28.28
C THR A 318 3.24 17.36 -29.45
#